data_AF-A0A835AFM0-F1
#
_entry.id   AF-A0A835AFM0-F1
#
_cell.length_a   1.000
_cell.length_b   1.000
_cell.length_c   1.000
_cell.angle_alpha   90.00
_cell.angle_beta   90.00
_cell.angle_gamma   90.00
#
_symmetry.space_group_name_H-M   'P 1'
#
loop_
_entity.id
_entity.type
_entity.pdbx_description
1 polymer ?
#
loop_
_entity_poly.entity_id
_entity_poly.type
_entity_poly.pdbx_seq_one_letter_code
_entity_poly.pdbx_strand_id
1 'polypeptide(L)'
;MGRLHTSADFIVRDERPFNPKDAEDTLELLDLCVEALQDSRHATREKALAELAGALEHQLPALDELDGRCFSIFTLCRVCVKEGSPKEVRLAYRAVGLLALTLRSGPSELLFHSVQPLARAFRERDDAPPVTTVAAIDCLAAVTFAGARGRDDAERSLKALLDHLITPSAAVSSSRSASKISGGGARRKTITPQVLVAAVSAWAFLVTTMVSEADALIRKADGAAWNAAVATLAGLLDHDDRGVRMAAGEALAVCVELNLTRHALRRDMDAVAAKVSELASEFPGRGSNNTTLPEQRDLFGQIAAFLEHGERPEKSLPTSVDGCVALRVSSWAKLAQLSFLGRFLGDGFEKHVQGNELLKEAFSYGAREGKVLSISKKKQGKKTPDKDSKVRRGSRSFLWDYPYRAHDDPETLLRIGWQALR
;
A
#
# COMPACT_ATOMS: atom_id res chain seq x y z
N MET A 1 -13.06 -6.82 -66.31
CA MET A 1 -12.87 -5.63 -65.45
C MET A 1 -14.10 -5.46 -64.57
N GLY A 2 -14.11 -6.10 -63.39
CA GLY A 2 -15.16 -5.90 -62.38
C GLY A 2 -14.55 -5.16 -61.19
N ARG A 3 -14.93 -3.91 -60.97
CA ARG A 3 -14.54 -3.15 -59.77
C ARG A 3 -15.50 -3.51 -58.65
N LEU A 4 -15.06 -4.37 -57.73
CA LEU A 4 -15.69 -4.53 -56.43
C LEU A 4 -15.34 -3.29 -55.59
N HIS A 5 -16.35 -2.48 -55.28
CA HIS A 5 -16.28 -1.48 -54.22
C HIS A 5 -16.29 -2.25 -52.89
N THR A 6 -15.16 -2.29 -52.19
CA THR A 6 -15.13 -2.64 -50.78
C THR A 6 -15.63 -1.43 -49.99
N SER A 7 -16.91 -1.47 -49.58
CA SER A 7 -17.44 -0.60 -48.54
C SER A 7 -16.72 -0.94 -47.24
N ALA A 8 -15.69 -0.18 -46.92
CA ALA A 8 -15.14 -0.12 -45.58
C ALA A 8 -16.10 0.75 -44.76
N ASP A 9 -17.23 0.17 -44.36
CA ASP A 9 -18.05 0.74 -43.30
C ASP A 9 -17.25 0.60 -42.00
N PHE A 10 -16.47 1.64 -41.74
CA PHE A 10 -15.88 1.93 -40.44
C PHE A 10 -17.07 2.13 -39.51
N ILE A 11 -17.51 1.06 -38.84
CA ILE A 11 -18.39 1.16 -37.69
C ILE A 11 -17.58 1.90 -36.62
N VAL A 12 -17.66 3.23 -36.65
CA VAL A 12 -17.48 4.03 -35.45
C VAL A 12 -18.58 3.52 -34.53
N ARG A 13 -18.23 2.61 -33.62
CA ARG A 13 -19.10 2.32 -32.49
C ARG A 13 -19.31 3.68 -31.83
N ASP A 14 -20.53 4.18 -31.95
CA ASP A 14 -20.99 5.35 -31.23
C ASP A 14 -21.08 4.93 -29.75
N GLU A 15 -19.91 4.76 -29.13
CA GLU A 15 -19.77 4.32 -27.74
C GLU A 15 -20.30 5.46 -26.90
N ARG A 16 -21.46 5.24 -26.28
CA ARG A 16 -22.06 6.18 -25.34
C ARG A 16 -20.97 6.67 -24.38
N PRO A 17 -20.84 7.97 -24.17
CA PRO A 17 -19.81 8.50 -23.29
C PRO A 17 -20.02 7.94 -21.88
N PHE A 18 -18.96 7.41 -21.27
CA PHE A 18 -19.01 6.84 -19.93
C PHE A 18 -19.67 7.81 -18.93
N ASN A 19 -20.83 7.39 -18.41
CA ASN A 19 -21.60 8.13 -17.44
C ASN A 19 -21.89 7.23 -16.22
N PRO A 20 -21.27 7.48 -15.06
CA PRO A 20 -21.46 6.65 -13.86
C PRO A 20 -22.89 6.70 -13.31
N LYS A 21 -23.68 7.71 -13.69
CA LYS A 21 -25.09 7.83 -13.30
C LYS A 21 -26.01 6.85 -14.02
N ASP A 22 -25.52 6.17 -15.05
CA ASP A 22 -26.30 5.17 -15.78
C ASP A 22 -26.39 3.86 -15.00
N ALA A 23 -25.60 3.67 -13.94
CA ALA A 23 -25.65 2.50 -13.07
C ALA A 23 -26.78 2.60 -12.03
N GLU A 24 -27.56 1.53 -11.89
CA GLU A 24 -28.59 1.36 -10.87
C GLU A 24 -27.99 0.92 -9.52
N ASP A 25 -26.89 0.17 -9.55
CA ASP A 25 -26.19 -0.32 -8.38
C ASP A 25 -24.65 -0.32 -8.52
N THR A 26 -23.96 -0.71 -7.45
CA THR A 26 -22.49 -0.78 -7.41
C THR A 26 -21.92 -1.76 -8.43
N LEU A 27 -22.56 -2.91 -8.64
CA LEU A 27 -22.04 -3.94 -9.52
C LEU A 27 -22.13 -3.51 -10.98
N GLU A 28 -23.23 -2.87 -11.35
CA GLU A 28 -23.39 -2.26 -12.68
C GLU A 28 -22.40 -1.10 -12.88
N LEU A 29 -22.16 -0.28 -11.84
CA LEU A 29 -21.12 0.75 -11.91
C LEU A 29 -19.74 0.15 -12.16
N LEU A 30 -19.41 -0.98 -11.52
CA LEU A 30 -18.16 -1.69 -11.74
C LEU A 30 -18.07 -2.24 -13.18
N ASP A 31 -19.17 -2.76 -13.73
CA ASP A 31 -19.21 -3.22 -15.13
C ASP A 31 -18.99 -2.07 -16.12
N LEU A 32 -19.68 -0.94 -15.92
CA LEU A 32 -19.48 0.27 -16.73
C LEU A 32 -18.04 0.79 -16.63
N CYS A 33 -17.43 0.72 -15.45
CA CYS A 33 -16.03 1.09 -15.26
C CYS A 33 -15.09 0.14 -16.02
N VAL A 34 -15.34 -1.17 -16.00
CA VAL A 34 -14.53 -2.17 -16.73
C VAL A 34 -14.61 -1.94 -18.24
N GLU A 35 -15.79 -1.63 -18.78
CA GLU A 35 -15.96 -1.28 -20.19
C GLU A 35 -15.22 0.03 -20.53
N ALA A 36 -15.41 1.08 -19.74
CA ALA A 36 -14.79 2.38 -19.96
C ALA A 36 -13.26 2.37 -19.82
N LEU A 37 -12.70 1.43 -19.04
CA LEU A 37 -11.27 1.19 -18.92
C LEU A 37 -10.64 0.63 -20.21
N GLN A 38 -11.42 0.08 -21.13
CA GLN A 38 -10.95 -0.40 -22.43
C GLN A 38 -10.89 0.72 -23.48
N ASP A 39 -11.43 1.91 -23.17
CA ASP A 39 -11.44 3.05 -24.08
C ASP A 39 -10.01 3.51 -24.39
N SER A 40 -9.75 3.80 -25.67
CA SER A 40 -8.48 4.38 -26.14
C SER A 40 -8.13 5.73 -25.50
N ARG A 41 -9.13 6.51 -25.05
CA ARG A 41 -9.00 7.86 -24.52
C ARG A 41 -8.61 7.84 -23.04
N HIS A 42 -7.45 8.43 -22.72
CA HIS A 42 -6.98 8.61 -21.34
C HIS A 42 -8.01 9.29 -20.43
N ALA A 43 -8.73 10.30 -20.93
CA ALA A 43 -9.74 11.02 -20.14
C ALA A 43 -10.91 10.13 -19.69
N THR A 44 -11.37 9.22 -20.55
CA THR A 44 -12.40 8.25 -20.21
C THR A 44 -11.90 7.29 -19.14
N ARG A 45 -10.70 6.71 -19.34
CA ARG A 45 -10.09 5.78 -18.39
C ARG A 45 -9.81 6.43 -17.04
N GLU A 46 -9.35 7.69 -17.01
CA GLU A 46 -9.18 8.45 -15.78
C GLU A 46 -10.49 8.62 -15.01
N LYS A 47 -11.58 8.95 -15.71
CA LYS A 47 -12.91 9.09 -15.08
C LYS A 47 -13.39 7.73 -14.54
N ALA A 48 -13.25 6.66 -15.33
CA ALA A 48 -13.60 5.31 -14.91
C ALA A 48 -12.80 4.86 -13.66
N LEU A 49 -11.50 5.10 -13.62
CA LEU A 49 -10.66 4.78 -12.46
C LEU A 49 -11.03 5.57 -11.20
N ALA A 50 -11.45 6.83 -11.35
CA ALA A 50 -11.89 7.65 -10.23
C ALA A 50 -13.21 7.12 -9.63
N GLU A 51 -14.19 6.79 -10.47
CA GLU A 51 -15.46 6.19 -10.06
C GLU A 51 -15.25 4.80 -9.43
N LEU A 52 -14.40 3.98 -10.06
CA LEU A 52 -14.00 2.68 -9.53
C LEU A 52 -13.37 2.80 -8.14
N ALA A 53 -12.43 3.72 -7.94
CA ALA A 53 -11.80 3.95 -6.65
C ALA A 53 -12.82 4.42 -5.61
N GLY A 54 -13.72 5.35 -5.97
CA GLY A 54 -14.77 5.83 -5.07
C GLY A 54 -15.75 4.71 -4.66
N ALA A 55 -16.14 3.85 -5.61
CA ALA A 55 -16.99 2.69 -5.33
C ALA A 55 -16.31 1.73 -4.35
N LEU A 56 -15.05 1.36 -4.60
CA LEU A 56 -14.29 0.44 -3.74
C LEU A 56 -13.95 1.03 -2.37
N GLU A 57 -13.87 2.36 -2.23
CA GLU A 57 -13.62 3.04 -0.96
C GLU A 57 -14.87 3.10 -0.08
N HIS A 58 -16.04 3.37 -0.68
CA HIS A 58 -17.26 3.62 0.09
C HIS A 58 -18.23 2.44 0.14
N GLN A 59 -17.99 1.39 -0.64
CA GLN A 59 -18.85 0.23 -0.72
C GLN A 59 -18.01 -1.03 -0.59
N LEU A 60 -18.55 -2.03 0.12
CA LEU A 60 -17.95 -3.36 0.26
C LEU A 60 -18.86 -4.36 -0.45
N PRO A 61 -18.71 -4.57 -1.77
CA PRO A 61 -19.47 -5.58 -2.48
C PRO A 61 -19.23 -6.97 -1.86
N ALA A 62 -20.19 -7.88 -2.01
CA ALA A 62 -19.97 -9.25 -1.56
C ALA A 62 -18.86 -9.89 -2.41
N LEU A 63 -18.01 -10.71 -1.80
CA LEU A 63 -16.85 -11.31 -2.49
C LEU A 63 -17.28 -12.14 -3.72
N ASP A 64 -18.36 -12.90 -3.58
CA ASP A 64 -18.94 -13.74 -4.65
C ASP A 64 -19.40 -12.92 -5.87
N GLU A 65 -19.69 -11.62 -5.68
CA GLU A 65 -20.12 -10.71 -6.74
C GLU A 65 -18.94 -10.07 -7.48
N LEU A 66 -17.73 -10.13 -6.92
CA LEU A 66 -16.53 -9.48 -7.45
C LEU A 66 -15.66 -10.42 -8.30
N ASP A 67 -15.83 -11.74 -8.19
CA ASP A 67 -14.86 -12.75 -8.67
C ASP A 67 -14.43 -12.59 -10.15
N GLY A 68 -15.38 -12.35 -11.07
CA GLY A 68 -15.06 -12.16 -12.48
C GLY A 68 -14.45 -10.79 -12.81
N ARG A 69 -14.89 -9.75 -12.10
CA ARG A 69 -14.49 -8.35 -12.36
C ARG A 69 -13.09 -8.05 -11.85
N CYS A 70 -12.68 -8.70 -10.75
CA CYS A 70 -11.38 -8.48 -10.14
C CYS A 70 -10.24 -8.73 -11.12
N PHE A 71 -10.32 -9.82 -11.90
CA PHE A 71 -9.32 -10.13 -12.93
C PHE A 71 -9.24 -9.03 -14.00
N SER A 72 -10.39 -8.59 -14.51
CA SER A 72 -10.49 -7.56 -15.54
C SER A 72 -9.98 -6.22 -15.03
N ILE A 73 -10.44 -5.77 -13.86
CA ILE A 73 -9.97 -4.54 -13.22
C ILE A 73 -8.46 -4.59 -13.02
N PHE A 74 -7.93 -5.70 -12.50
CA PHE A 74 -6.51 -5.86 -12.25
C PHE A 74 -5.68 -5.76 -13.54
N THR A 75 -6.14 -6.43 -14.60
CA THR A 75 -5.48 -6.46 -15.91
C THR A 75 -5.52 -5.10 -16.60
N LEU A 76 -6.66 -4.41 -16.55
CA LEU A 76 -6.83 -3.08 -17.16
C LEU A 76 -6.05 -2.00 -16.40
N CYS A 77 -6.04 -2.05 -15.06
CA CYS A 77 -5.18 -1.18 -14.25
C CYS A 77 -3.70 -1.37 -14.60
N ARG A 78 -3.25 -2.59 -14.92
CA ARG A 78 -1.87 -2.82 -15.40
C ARG A 78 -1.59 -2.07 -16.70
N VAL A 79 -2.51 -2.08 -17.66
CA VAL A 79 -2.38 -1.31 -18.91
C VAL A 79 -2.29 0.18 -18.61
N CYS A 80 -3.18 0.68 -17.74
CA CYS A 80 -3.17 2.07 -17.28
C CYS A 80 -1.86 2.46 -16.58
N VAL A 81 -1.27 1.56 -15.78
CA VAL A 81 0.03 1.80 -15.13
C VAL A 81 1.17 1.88 -16.15
N LYS A 82 1.14 1.07 -17.21
CA LYS A 82 2.19 1.01 -18.24
C LYS A 82 2.11 2.19 -19.22
N GLU A 83 0.93 2.48 -19.73
CA GLU A 83 0.73 3.35 -20.90
C GLU A 83 -0.05 4.63 -20.56
N GLY A 84 -0.56 4.75 -19.33
CA GLY A 84 -1.46 5.83 -18.94
C GLY A 84 -0.78 7.16 -18.62
N SER A 85 -1.60 8.20 -18.51
CA SER A 85 -1.18 9.52 -18.03
C SER A 85 -0.70 9.45 -16.57
N PRO A 86 0.10 10.40 -16.05
CA PRO A 86 0.49 10.41 -14.64
C PRO A 86 -0.69 10.41 -13.66
N LYS A 87 -1.84 10.96 -14.04
CA LYS A 87 -3.06 10.94 -13.23
C LYS A 87 -3.74 9.57 -13.32
N GLU A 88 -3.85 9.02 -14.51
CA GLU A 88 -4.37 7.67 -14.76
C GLU A 88 -3.57 6.61 -13.98
N VAL A 89 -2.23 6.66 -14.04
CA VAL A 89 -1.34 5.75 -13.30
C VAL A 89 -1.58 5.82 -11.79
N ARG A 90 -1.75 7.02 -11.23
CA ARG A 90 -2.04 7.19 -9.79
C ARG A 90 -3.38 6.60 -9.40
N LEU A 91 -4.42 6.83 -10.21
CA LEU A 91 -5.75 6.29 -9.97
C LEU A 91 -5.75 4.75 -10.13
N ALA A 92 -4.95 4.20 -11.05
CA ALA A 92 -4.79 2.76 -11.20
C ALA A 92 -4.13 2.12 -9.98
N TYR A 93 -3.04 2.69 -9.44
CA TYR A 93 -2.47 2.22 -8.17
C TYR A 93 -3.47 2.31 -7.01
N ARG A 94 -4.22 3.40 -6.95
CA ARG A 94 -5.28 3.60 -5.95
C ARG A 94 -6.34 2.51 -6.03
N ALA A 95 -6.89 2.27 -7.23
CA ALA A 95 -7.91 1.26 -7.47
C ALA A 95 -7.40 -0.15 -7.16
N VAL A 96 -6.17 -0.48 -7.55
CA VAL A 96 -5.57 -1.79 -7.25
C VAL A 96 -5.40 -2.03 -5.75
N GLY A 97 -4.89 -1.04 -5.01
CA GLY A 97 -4.72 -1.19 -3.56
C GLY A 97 -6.07 -1.24 -2.82
N LEU A 98 -7.07 -0.47 -3.25
CA LEU A 98 -8.43 -0.56 -2.72
C LEU A 98 -9.05 -1.93 -3.01
N LEU A 99 -8.95 -2.40 -4.25
CA LEU A 99 -9.43 -3.72 -4.66
C LEU A 99 -8.80 -4.82 -3.79
N ALA A 100 -7.49 -4.73 -3.55
CA ALA A 100 -6.78 -5.67 -2.70
C ALA A 100 -7.32 -5.68 -1.27
N LEU A 101 -7.64 -4.52 -0.70
CA LEU A 101 -8.23 -4.42 0.62
C LEU A 101 -9.71 -4.85 0.65
N THR A 102 -10.48 -4.62 -0.41
CA THR A 102 -11.90 -5.05 -0.51
C THR A 102 -12.06 -6.55 -0.77
N LEU A 103 -11.05 -7.23 -1.30
CA LEU A 103 -11.04 -8.68 -1.49
C LEU A 103 -10.97 -9.36 -0.11
N ARG A 104 -12.16 -9.60 0.47
CA ARG A 104 -12.40 -10.03 1.86
C ARG A 104 -11.93 -11.46 2.22
N SER A 105 -11.10 -12.13 1.43
CA SER A 105 -10.61 -13.46 1.78
C SER A 105 -9.37 -13.86 0.98
N GLY A 106 -8.32 -14.28 1.68
CA GLY A 106 -7.22 -15.09 1.17
C GLY A 106 -6.32 -14.45 0.11
N PRO A 107 -5.10 -15.00 -0.07
CA PRO A 107 -4.20 -14.57 -1.13
C PRO A 107 -4.72 -15.05 -2.49
N SER A 108 -5.56 -14.25 -3.13
CA SER A 108 -5.91 -14.40 -4.55
C SER A 108 -4.62 -14.49 -5.35
N GLU A 109 -4.48 -15.49 -6.23
CA GLU A 109 -3.32 -15.66 -7.12
C GLU A 109 -2.97 -14.33 -7.83
N LEU A 110 -3.99 -13.52 -8.14
CA LEU A 110 -3.86 -12.19 -8.73
C LEU A 110 -3.06 -11.22 -7.86
N LEU A 111 -3.40 -11.13 -6.58
CA LEU A 111 -2.70 -10.25 -5.63
C LEU A 111 -1.27 -10.76 -5.38
N PHE A 112 -1.10 -12.07 -5.25
CA PHE A 112 0.22 -12.67 -5.04
C PHE A 112 1.18 -12.38 -6.21
N HIS A 113 0.74 -12.58 -7.46
CA HIS A 113 1.57 -12.38 -8.65
C HIS A 113 1.90 -10.91 -8.94
N SER A 114 1.20 -9.96 -8.33
CA SER A 114 1.40 -8.54 -8.59
C SER A 114 2.36 -7.82 -7.67
N VAL A 115 2.64 -8.38 -6.48
CA VAL A 115 3.59 -7.80 -5.52
C VAL A 115 4.96 -7.55 -6.15
N GLN A 116 5.50 -8.54 -6.86
CA GLN A 116 6.82 -8.44 -7.50
C GLN A 116 6.87 -7.33 -8.57
N PRO A 117 5.97 -7.31 -9.55
CA PRO A 117 5.81 -6.20 -10.48
C PRO A 117 5.72 -4.81 -9.85
N LEU A 118 4.89 -4.65 -8.81
CA LEU A 118 4.72 -3.39 -8.11
C LEU A 118 6.02 -2.96 -7.42
N ALA A 119 6.75 -3.92 -6.83
CA ALA A 119 8.07 -3.70 -6.25
C ALA A 119 9.12 -3.28 -7.29
N ARG A 120 8.95 -3.65 -8.57
CA ARG A 120 9.82 -3.16 -9.66
C ARG A 120 9.46 -1.77 -10.13
N ALA A 121 8.17 -1.44 -10.14
CA ALA A 121 7.66 -0.23 -10.76
C ALA A 121 8.24 1.08 -10.20
N PHE A 122 8.57 1.16 -8.91
CA PHE A 122 9.25 2.35 -8.35
C PHE A 122 10.80 2.30 -8.45
N ARG A 123 11.38 1.17 -8.86
CA ARG A 123 12.83 1.03 -9.12
C ARG A 123 13.21 1.43 -10.54
N GLU A 124 12.31 1.19 -11.48
CA GLU A 124 12.55 1.36 -12.93
C GLU A 124 12.00 2.68 -13.47
N ARG A 125 11.15 3.39 -12.69
CA ARG A 125 10.55 4.67 -13.09
C ARG A 125 11.28 5.87 -12.46
N ASP A 126 12.56 6.02 -12.77
CA ASP A 126 13.39 7.14 -12.27
C ASP A 126 12.80 8.54 -12.59
N ASP A 127 12.01 8.64 -13.66
CA ASP A 127 11.36 9.88 -14.10
C ASP A 127 9.92 10.10 -13.58
N ALA A 128 9.38 9.18 -12.77
CA ALA A 128 8.02 9.35 -12.25
C ALA A 128 7.91 10.58 -11.33
N PRO A 129 6.76 11.30 -11.36
CA PRO A 129 6.45 12.33 -10.38
C PRO A 129 6.41 11.76 -8.97
N PRO A 130 6.86 12.50 -7.93
CA PRO A 130 6.86 12.03 -6.54
C PRO A 130 5.52 11.47 -6.06
N VAL A 131 4.42 12.13 -6.43
CA VAL A 131 3.06 11.71 -6.07
C VAL A 131 2.69 10.36 -6.68
N THR A 132 3.20 10.05 -7.87
CA THR A 132 3.01 8.73 -8.52
C THR A 132 3.81 7.66 -7.81
N THR A 133 5.04 7.96 -7.37
CA THR A 133 5.85 7.04 -6.57
C THR A 133 5.20 6.75 -5.23
N VAL A 134 4.63 7.76 -4.55
CA VAL A 134 3.85 7.57 -3.31
C VAL A 134 2.67 6.63 -3.54
N ALA A 135 1.88 6.83 -4.60
CA ALA A 135 0.77 5.94 -4.92
C ALA A 135 1.22 4.50 -5.18
N ALA A 136 2.37 4.31 -5.84
CA ALA A 136 2.95 2.99 -6.06
C ALA A 136 3.40 2.30 -4.76
N ILE A 137 4.03 3.04 -3.84
CA ILE A 137 4.45 2.55 -2.52
C ILE A 137 3.24 2.12 -1.69
N ASP A 138 2.22 2.98 -1.63
CA ASP A 138 0.98 2.69 -0.90
C ASP A 138 0.25 1.47 -1.48
N CYS A 139 0.16 1.39 -2.80
CA CYS A 139 -0.39 0.22 -3.49
C CYS A 139 0.40 -1.05 -3.20
N LEU A 140 1.74 -1.00 -3.23
CA LEU A 140 2.58 -2.15 -2.89
C LEU A 140 2.28 -2.61 -1.46
N ALA A 141 2.21 -1.70 -0.50
CA ALA A 141 1.94 -2.04 0.89
C ALA A 141 0.54 -2.64 1.09
N ALA A 142 -0.50 -2.06 0.49
CA ALA A 142 -1.87 -2.58 0.55
C ALA A 142 -1.97 -3.97 -0.08
N VAL A 143 -1.42 -4.17 -1.28
CA VAL A 143 -1.42 -5.46 -1.99
C VAL A 143 -0.58 -6.50 -1.26
N THR A 144 0.61 -6.12 -0.75
CA THR A 144 1.45 -7.04 0.04
C THR A 144 0.71 -7.48 1.29
N PHE A 145 0.08 -6.53 1.99
CA PHE A 145 -0.71 -6.85 3.17
C PHE A 145 -1.85 -7.81 2.82
N ALA A 146 -2.69 -7.50 1.83
CA ALA A 146 -3.83 -8.33 1.47
C ALA A 146 -3.46 -9.70 0.86
N GLY A 147 -2.43 -9.74 0.00
CA GLY A 147 -2.11 -10.88 -0.87
C GLY A 147 -0.92 -11.74 -0.47
N ALA A 148 -0.12 -11.37 0.55
CA ALA A 148 1.02 -12.18 0.97
C ALA A 148 0.58 -13.57 1.49
N ARG A 149 1.23 -14.63 1.00
CA ARG A 149 0.97 -16.04 1.37
C ARG A 149 1.80 -16.50 2.56
N GLY A 150 2.85 -15.76 2.87
CA GLY A 150 3.75 -16.00 3.98
C GLY A 150 4.68 -14.82 4.23
N ARG A 151 5.57 -15.00 5.21
CA ARG A 151 6.55 -13.97 5.62
C ARG A 151 7.49 -13.57 4.49
N ASP A 152 7.96 -14.54 3.71
CA ASP A 152 8.93 -14.29 2.63
C ASP A 152 8.42 -13.31 1.56
N ASP A 153 7.10 -13.25 1.34
CA ASP A 153 6.50 -12.32 0.37
C ASP A 153 6.57 -10.87 0.85
N ALA A 154 6.18 -10.65 2.11
CA ALA A 154 6.24 -9.34 2.72
C ALA A 154 7.68 -8.91 3.05
N GLU A 155 8.58 -9.85 3.34
CA GLU A 155 10.01 -9.58 3.49
C GLU A 155 10.63 -9.00 2.20
N ARG A 156 10.24 -9.53 1.04
CA ARG A 156 10.69 -8.98 -0.26
C ARG A 156 10.24 -7.53 -0.47
N SER A 157 8.99 -7.22 -0.13
CA SER A 157 8.46 -5.86 -0.23
C SER A 157 9.14 -4.91 0.78
N LEU A 158 9.36 -5.36 2.02
CA LEU A 158 10.11 -4.61 3.03
C LEU A 158 11.53 -4.31 2.58
N LYS A 159 12.24 -5.33 2.07
CA LYS A 159 13.60 -5.17 1.54
C LYS A 159 13.64 -4.23 0.35
N ALA A 160 12.66 -4.27 -0.54
CA ALA A 160 12.58 -3.36 -1.67
C ALA A 160 12.38 -1.90 -1.23
N LEU A 161 11.52 -1.63 -0.25
CA LEU A 161 11.35 -0.28 0.32
C LEU A 161 12.62 0.19 1.03
N LEU A 162 13.22 -0.67 1.85
CA LEU A 162 14.42 -0.34 2.63
C LEU A 162 15.64 -0.07 1.75
N ASP A 163 15.98 -0.99 0.84
CA ASP A 163 17.21 -0.94 0.05
C ASP A 163 17.16 0.15 -1.04
N HIS A 164 15.97 0.48 -1.56
CA HIS A 164 15.85 1.38 -2.72
C HIS A 164 15.33 2.78 -2.40
N LEU A 165 14.58 2.95 -1.31
CA LEU A 165 13.96 4.24 -0.98
C LEU A 165 14.39 4.82 0.36
N ILE A 166 14.61 3.99 1.38
CA ILE A 166 14.89 4.46 2.74
C ILE A 166 16.39 4.60 3.00
N THR A 167 17.19 3.62 2.55
CA THR A 167 18.63 3.62 2.78
C THR A 167 19.29 4.77 2.00
N PRO A 168 19.94 5.73 2.68
CA PRO A 168 20.65 6.79 2.01
C PRO A 168 21.72 6.20 1.10
N SER A 169 21.72 6.56 -0.18
CA SER A 169 22.81 6.17 -1.07
C SER A 169 24.11 6.79 -0.55
N ALA A 170 25.15 5.99 -0.36
CA ALA A 170 26.47 6.43 0.11
C ALA A 170 27.08 7.60 -0.70
N ALA A 171 26.55 7.90 -1.90
CA ALA A 171 26.92 9.05 -2.72
C ALA A 171 26.42 10.41 -2.19
N VAL A 172 25.35 10.46 -1.38
CA VAL A 172 24.75 11.73 -0.90
C VAL A 172 25.46 12.27 0.34
N SER A 173 26.04 11.40 1.17
CA SER A 173 26.73 11.79 2.41
C SER A 173 28.09 12.46 2.19
N SER A 174 28.61 12.49 0.95
CA SER A 174 29.89 13.13 0.61
C SER A 174 29.76 14.59 0.11
N SER A 175 28.55 15.11 -0.07
CA SER A 175 28.34 16.46 -0.60
C SER A 175 28.45 17.58 0.46
N ARG A 176 29.42 17.51 1.37
CA ARG A 176 29.90 18.67 2.15
C ARG A 176 31.21 19.26 1.62
N SER A 177 31.64 18.91 0.41
CA SER A 177 32.70 19.67 -0.26
C SER A 177 32.35 19.95 -1.71
N ALA A 178 32.34 21.23 -2.07
CA ALA A 178 32.28 21.67 -3.44
C ALA A 178 33.56 21.24 -4.17
N SER A 179 33.46 20.39 -5.18
CA SER A 179 34.46 20.31 -6.24
C SER A 179 33.81 19.81 -7.53
N LYS A 180 33.86 20.66 -8.56
CA LYS A 180 33.56 20.32 -9.94
C LYS A 180 34.63 19.33 -10.43
N ILE A 181 34.29 18.06 -10.60
CA ILE A 181 34.97 17.19 -11.57
C ILE A 181 33.91 16.36 -12.30
N SER A 182 33.90 16.53 -13.61
CA SER A 182 33.14 15.79 -14.60
C SER A 182 33.54 14.31 -14.67
N GLY A 183 32.58 13.40 -14.66
CA GLY A 183 32.76 12.00 -15.02
C GLY A 183 31.42 11.26 -14.92
N GLY A 184 30.98 10.67 -16.03
CA GLY A 184 29.64 10.10 -16.22
C GLY A 184 29.33 8.91 -15.32
N GLY A 185 28.89 9.19 -14.09
CA GLY A 185 28.15 8.26 -13.23
C GLY A 185 26.69 8.69 -13.16
N ALA A 186 25.76 7.76 -13.35
CA ALA A 186 24.32 8.01 -13.22
C ALA A 186 24.02 8.73 -11.89
N ARG A 187 23.67 10.01 -11.97
CA ARG A 187 23.30 10.85 -10.83
C ARG A 187 21.98 10.30 -10.28
N ARG A 188 22.05 9.39 -9.30
CA ARG A 188 20.85 8.84 -8.66
C ARG A 188 20.09 10.00 -7.98
N LYS A 189 18.85 10.19 -8.40
CA LYS A 189 17.97 11.32 -8.07
C LYS A 189 17.76 11.44 -6.55
N THR A 190 17.79 12.66 -6.04
CA THR A 190 17.43 12.98 -4.65
C THR A 190 15.98 12.56 -4.41
N ILE A 191 15.77 11.66 -3.45
CA ILE A 191 14.43 11.23 -3.04
C ILE A 191 13.76 12.39 -2.32
N THR A 192 12.56 12.79 -2.77
CA THR A 192 11.82 13.87 -2.13
C THR A 192 11.34 13.44 -0.74
N PRO A 193 11.24 14.36 0.24
CA PRO A 193 10.77 14.03 1.59
C PRO A 193 9.42 13.30 1.60
N GLN A 194 8.47 13.70 0.74
CA GLN A 194 7.17 13.05 0.63
C GLN A 194 7.25 11.55 0.28
N VAL A 195 8.14 11.17 -0.64
CA VAL A 195 8.37 9.77 -1.04
C VAL A 195 9.02 9.00 0.10
N LEU A 196 9.96 9.63 0.81
CA LEU A 196 10.65 9.01 1.94
C LEU A 196 9.69 8.77 3.12
N VAL A 197 8.82 9.72 3.45
CA VAL A 197 7.74 9.56 4.44
C VAL A 197 6.85 8.38 4.07
N ALA A 198 6.34 8.34 2.84
CA ALA A 198 5.49 7.24 2.39
C ALA A 198 6.22 5.88 2.46
N ALA A 199 7.49 5.83 2.06
CA ALA A 199 8.30 4.61 2.13
C ALA A 199 8.50 4.11 3.56
N VAL A 200 8.85 5.01 4.49
CA VAL A 200 9.06 4.67 5.92
C VAL A 200 7.74 4.22 6.56
N SER A 201 6.63 4.94 6.34
CA SER A 201 5.32 4.56 6.88
C SER A 201 4.83 3.22 6.30
N ALA A 202 5.00 2.99 4.99
CA ALA A 202 4.65 1.72 4.35
C ALA A 202 5.51 0.56 4.85
N TRP A 203 6.80 0.80 5.06
CA TRP A 203 7.72 -0.18 5.64
C TRP A 203 7.31 -0.52 7.07
N ALA A 204 7.09 0.48 7.93
CA ALA A 204 6.66 0.28 9.31
C ALA A 204 5.32 -0.50 9.36
N PHE A 205 4.35 -0.12 8.54
CA PHE A 205 3.10 -0.85 8.39
C PHE A 205 3.33 -2.34 8.08
N LEU A 206 4.12 -2.66 7.04
CA LEU A 206 4.38 -4.05 6.67
C LEU A 206 5.11 -4.83 7.78
N VAL A 207 6.04 -4.20 8.51
CA VAL A 207 6.72 -4.79 9.67
C VAL A 207 5.71 -5.23 10.74
N THR A 208 4.73 -4.40 11.07
CA THR A 208 3.70 -4.74 12.07
C THR A 208 2.85 -5.94 11.66
N THR A 209 2.70 -6.18 10.34
CA THR A 209 1.90 -7.28 9.81
C THR A 209 2.69 -8.59 9.69
N MET A 210 4.02 -8.50 9.71
CA MET A 210 4.94 -9.62 9.60
C MET A 210 5.21 -10.29 10.95
N VAL A 211 5.31 -9.50 12.02
CA VAL A 211 5.68 -9.97 13.34
C VAL A 211 4.42 -10.35 14.12
N SER A 212 4.14 -11.65 14.24
CA SER A 212 3.20 -12.14 15.24
C SER A 212 3.88 -12.14 16.61
N GLU A 213 3.14 -11.90 17.70
CA GLU A 213 3.62 -12.01 19.09
C GLU A 213 4.31 -13.35 19.37
N ALA A 214 3.96 -14.42 18.63
CA ALA A 214 4.56 -15.75 18.74
C ALA A 214 5.88 -15.93 17.96
N ASP A 215 6.23 -15.02 17.05
CA ASP A 215 7.40 -15.08 16.16
C ASP A 215 8.57 -14.20 16.67
N ALA A 216 8.57 -13.81 17.95
CA ALA A 216 9.68 -13.15 18.64
C ALA A 216 11.02 -13.94 18.59
N LEU A 217 11.06 -15.08 17.92
CA LEU A 217 12.25 -15.72 17.39
C LEU A 217 12.47 -15.32 15.92
N ILE A 218 12.66 -14.01 15.67
CA ILE A 218 13.45 -13.55 14.51
C ILE A 218 14.68 -14.47 14.46
N ARG A 219 14.90 -15.16 13.35
CA ARG A 219 16.06 -16.05 13.22
C ARG A 219 17.30 -15.24 13.58
N LYS A 220 18.17 -15.79 14.42
CA LYS A 220 19.46 -15.19 14.79
C LYS A 220 20.28 -14.74 13.55
N ALA A 221 20.00 -15.33 12.38
CA ALA A 221 20.54 -14.99 11.07
C ALA A 221 20.17 -13.59 10.55
N ASP A 222 19.04 -13.02 10.95
CA ASP A 222 18.53 -11.75 10.40
C ASP A 222 18.84 -10.54 11.30
N GLY A 223 19.51 -10.76 12.45
CA GLY A 223 19.80 -9.70 13.43
C GLY A 223 20.66 -8.56 12.88
N ALA A 224 21.60 -8.87 11.98
CA ALA A 224 22.42 -7.84 11.32
C ALA A 224 21.59 -6.97 10.36
N ALA A 225 20.62 -7.56 9.65
CA ALA A 225 19.74 -6.83 8.73
C ALA A 225 18.80 -5.89 9.49
N TRP A 226 18.22 -6.35 10.61
CA TRP A 226 17.39 -5.49 11.46
C TRP A 226 18.20 -4.38 12.13
N ASN A 227 19.41 -4.68 12.63
CA ASN A 227 20.29 -3.65 13.17
C ASN A 227 20.64 -2.58 12.12
N ALA A 228 20.91 -2.99 10.88
CA ALA A 228 21.17 -2.05 9.78
C ALA A 228 19.92 -1.21 9.44
N ALA A 229 18.73 -1.82 9.43
CA ALA A 229 17.47 -1.11 9.23
C ALA A 229 17.22 -0.07 10.34
N VAL A 230 17.39 -0.47 11.61
CA VAL A 230 17.25 0.41 12.77
C VAL A 230 18.26 1.57 12.72
N ALA A 231 19.53 1.30 12.39
CA ALA A 231 20.54 2.34 12.24
C ALA A 231 20.20 3.31 11.10
N THR A 232 19.64 2.80 10.00
CA THR A 232 19.17 3.61 8.88
C THR A 232 18.03 4.54 9.31
N LEU A 233 17.03 4.02 10.02
CA LEU A 233 15.91 4.80 10.55
C LEU A 233 16.38 5.83 11.59
N ALA A 234 17.33 5.46 12.46
CA ALA A 234 17.93 6.39 13.42
C ALA A 234 18.62 7.56 12.71
N GLY A 235 19.33 7.30 11.61
CA GLY A 235 19.93 8.37 10.80
C GLY A 235 18.92 9.32 10.16
N LEU A 236 17.67 8.89 9.94
CA LEU A 236 16.59 9.75 9.42
C LEU A 236 16.03 10.73 10.47
N LEU A 237 16.34 10.55 11.76
CA LEU A 237 15.98 11.51 12.81
C LEU A 237 16.71 12.85 12.66
N ASP A 238 17.84 12.88 11.95
CA ASP A 238 18.61 14.09 11.64
C ASP A 238 18.22 14.74 10.29
N HIS A 239 17.15 14.27 9.63
CA HIS A 239 16.71 14.80 8.36
C HIS A 239 16.08 16.20 8.49
N ASP A 240 16.29 17.09 7.51
CA ASP A 240 15.80 18.49 7.54
C ASP A 240 14.26 18.60 7.52
N ASP A 241 13.60 17.63 6.86
CA ASP A 241 12.13 17.56 6.79
C ASP A 241 11.52 16.92 8.04
N ARG A 242 10.59 17.65 8.68
CA ARG A 242 9.88 17.20 9.89
C ARG A 242 9.06 15.93 9.69
N GLY A 243 8.40 15.79 8.54
CA GLY A 243 7.61 14.61 8.23
C GLY A 243 8.47 13.35 8.16
N VAL A 244 9.67 13.45 7.57
CA VAL A 244 10.64 12.34 7.55
C VAL A 244 11.07 11.96 8.96
N ARG A 245 11.41 12.94 9.81
CA ARG A 245 11.78 12.69 11.21
C ARG A 245 10.64 11.99 11.96
N MET A 246 9.41 12.48 11.84
CA MET A 246 8.23 11.89 12.48
C MET A 246 7.98 10.45 12.03
N ALA A 247 8.02 10.18 10.72
CA ALA A 247 7.85 8.83 10.18
C ALA A 247 8.94 7.87 10.67
N ALA A 248 10.20 8.33 10.74
CA ALA A 248 11.31 7.54 11.27
C ALA A 248 11.15 7.25 12.77
N GLY A 249 10.71 8.24 13.55
CA GLY A 249 10.42 8.07 14.97
C GLY A 249 9.33 7.03 15.23
N GLU A 250 8.20 7.12 14.52
CA GLU A 250 7.11 6.14 14.62
C GLU A 250 7.60 4.72 14.24
N ALA A 251 8.37 4.60 13.15
CA ALA A 251 8.96 3.34 12.73
C ALA A 251 9.93 2.74 13.76
N LEU A 252 10.74 3.57 14.43
CA LEU A 252 11.63 3.15 15.50
C LEU A 252 10.86 2.68 16.73
N ALA A 253 9.79 3.38 17.11
CA ALA A 253 8.92 2.97 18.21
C ALA A 253 8.29 1.60 17.94
N VAL A 254 7.83 1.35 16.70
CA VAL A 254 7.38 0.03 16.25
C VAL A 254 8.49 -1.01 16.37
N CYS A 255 9.71 -0.72 15.92
CA CYS A 255 10.84 -1.64 16.02
C CYS A 255 11.18 -2.00 17.48
N VAL A 256 11.11 -1.04 18.39
CA VAL A 256 11.33 -1.28 19.82
C VAL A 256 10.19 -2.09 20.43
N GLU A 257 8.93 -1.75 20.15
CA GLU A 257 7.75 -2.48 20.65
C GLU A 257 7.74 -3.95 20.20
N LEU A 258 8.13 -4.21 18.95
CA LEU A 258 8.23 -5.56 18.39
C LEU A 258 9.55 -6.27 18.72
N ASN A 259 10.38 -5.69 19.58
CA ASN A 259 11.67 -6.24 20.04
C ASN A 259 12.66 -6.53 18.89
N LEU A 260 12.60 -5.74 17.81
CA LEU A 260 13.52 -5.83 16.66
C LEU A 260 14.89 -5.21 16.99
N THR A 261 14.95 -4.35 18.00
CA THR A 261 16.17 -3.66 18.46
C THR A 261 16.97 -4.47 19.49
N ARG A 262 16.57 -5.71 19.82
CA ARG A 262 17.20 -6.55 20.86
C ARG A 262 18.70 -6.82 20.68
N HIS A 263 19.22 -6.66 19.45
CA HIS A 263 20.62 -6.84 19.11
C HIS A 263 21.34 -5.52 18.82
N ALA A 264 20.65 -4.37 18.94
CA ALA A 264 21.27 -3.06 18.84
C ALA A 264 22.17 -2.83 20.05
N LEU A 265 23.29 -2.12 19.85
CA LEU A 265 24.16 -1.79 20.97
C LEU A 265 23.44 -0.80 21.88
N ARG A 266 23.63 -0.95 23.19
CA ARG A 266 23.01 -0.08 24.19
C ARG A 266 23.29 1.40 23.91
N ARG A 267 24.55 1.72 23.59
CA ARG A 267 24.99 3.07 23.23
C ARG A 267 24.24 3.68 22.03
N ASP A 268 23.87 2.84 21.06
CA ASP A 268 23.18 3.29 19.84
C ASP A 268 21.72 3.62 20.19
N MET A 269 21.08 2.81 21.04
CA MET A 269 19.74 3.09 21.55
C MET A 269 19.71 4.30 22.51
N ASP A 270 20.75 4.50 23.33
CA ASP A 270 20.86 5.69 24.17
C ASP A 270 21.02 6.96 23.31
N ALA A 271 21.74 6.89 22.19
CA ALA A 271 21.84 7.99 21.22
C ALA A 271 20.49 8.28 20.54
N VAL A 272 19.73 7.25 20.17
CA VAL A 272 18.35 7.41 19.66
C VAL A 272 17.46 8.08 20.69
N ALA A 273 17.49 7.64 21.95
CA ALA A 273 16.70 8.24 23.03
C ALA A 273 17.04 9.72 23.24
N ALA A 274 18.35 10.05 23.28
CA ALA A 274 18.79 11.44 23.38
C ALA A 274 18.29 12.29 22.21
N LYS A 275 18.34 11.76 20.99
CA LYS A 275 17.84 12.46 19.79
C LYS A 275 16.32 12.65 19.83
N VAL A 276 15.56 11.66 20.26
CA VAL A 276 14.12 11.75 20.43
C VAL A 276 13.76 12.85 21.44
N SER A 277 14.46 12.92 22.58
CA SER A 277 14.23 13.96 23.59
C SER A 277 14.61 15.37 23.10
N GLU A 278 15.66 15.49 22.28
CA GLU A 278 16.00 16.73 21.57
C GLU A 278 14.84 17.18 20.66
N LEU A 279 14.29 16.27 19.84
CA LEU A 279 13.20 16.59 18.90
C LEU A 279 11.87 16.89 19.60
N ALA A 280 11.61 16.30 20.77
CA ALA A 280 10.45 16.60 21.62
C ALA A 280 10.49 18.03 22.21
N SER A 281 11.70 18.55 22.42
CA SER A 281 11.95 19.88 22.99
C SER A 281 12.40 20.92 21.94
N GLU A 282 12.30 20.60 20.64
CA GLU A 282 12.75 21.47 19.55
C GLU A 282 12.06 22.85 19.61
N PHE A 283 12.88 23.90 19.64
CA PHE A 283 12.40 25.28 19.62
C PHE A 283 11.98 25.70 18.21
N PRO A 284 10.98 26.58 18.06
CA PRO A 284 10.61 27.13 16.77
C PRO A 284 11.80 27.84 16.11
N GLY A 285 12.25 27.31 14.97
CA GLY A 285 13.31 27.92 14.19
C GLY A 285 12.86 29.26 13.60
N ARG A 286 13.68 30.31 13.71
CA ARG A 286 13.39 31.62 13.11
C ARG A 286 13.35 31.47 11.58
N GLY A 287 12.20 31.73 10.96
CA GLY A 287 12.00 31.63 9.51
C GLY A 287 11.67 30.22 8.99
N SER A 288 11.47 29.23 9.88
CA SER A 288 11.02 27.88 9.51
C SER A 288 9.50 27.79 9.49
N ASN A 289 8.94 26.96 8.60
CA ASN A 289 7.53 26.61 8.65
C ASN A 289 7.26 25.70 9.87
N ASN A 290 6.71 26.27 10.93
CA ASN A 290 6.50 25.60 12.21
C ASN A 290 5.11 24.97 12.35
N THR A 291 4.34 24.82 11.25
CA THR A 291 2.98 24.27 11.31
C THR A 291 2.91 22.87 11.90
N THR A 292 3.88 22.01 11.57
CA THR A 292 3.95 20.61 12.06
C THR A 292 4.82 20.45 13.31
N LEU A 293 5.37 21.54 13.86
CA LEU A 293 6.22 21.48 15.05
C LEU A 293 5.46 20.99 16.30
N PRO A 294 4.20 21.41 16.57
CA PRO A 294 3.45 20.87 17.70
C PRO A 294 3.23 19.36 17.59
N GLU A 295 2.86 18.87 16.40
CA GLU A 295 2.66 17.44 16.13
C GLU A 295 3.95 16.64 16.29
N GLN A 296 5.07 17.20 15.83
CA GLN A 296 6.40 16.61 16.03
C GLN A 296 6.74 16.48 17.52
N ARG A 297 6.54 17.55 18.30
CA ARG A 297 6.87 17.57 19.74
C ARG A 297 6.00 16.61 20.54
N ASP A 298 4.71 16.55 20.22
CA ASP A 298 3.78 15.58 20.82
C ASP A 298 4.19 14.14 20.53
N LEU A 299 4.46 13.81 19.25
CA LEU A 299 4.89 12.48 18.85
C LEU A 299 6.19 12.07 19.53
N PHE A 300 7.23 12.90 19.48
CA PHE A 300 8.51 12.57 20.10
C PHE A 300 8.46 12.59 21.62
N GLY A 301 7.59 13.38 22.24
CA GLY A 301 7.31 13.31 23.68
C GLY A 301 6.76 11.94 24.08
N GLN A 302 5.77 11.43 23.32
CA GLN A 302 5.23 10.08 23.53
C GLN A 302 6.27 8.99 23.28
N ILE A 303 7.12 9.13 22.25
CA ILE A 303 8.20 8.17 21.99
C ILE A 303 9.26 8.22 23.10
N ALA A 304 9.62 9.40 23.61
CA ALA A 304 10.56 9.53 24.72
C ALA A 304 10.06 8.80 25.97
N ALA A 305 8.80 9.06 26.37
CA ALA A 305 8.15 8.38 27.48
C ALA A 305 8.09 6.86 27.28
N PHE A 306 7.84 6.41 26.04
CA PHE A 306 7.89 4.98 25.69
C PHE A 306 9.29 4.37 25.88
N LEU A 307 10.34 5.05 25.39
CA LEU A 307 11.71 4.55 25.49
C LEU A 307 12.25 4.54 26.93
N GLU A 308 11.85 5.52 27.75
CA GLU A 308 12.33 5.69 29.12
C GLU A 308 11.53 4.88 30.15
N HIS A 309 10.20 4.84 29.99
CA HIS A 309 9.28 4.31 31.00
C HIS A 309 8.41 3.16 30.48
N GLY A 310 8.47 2.85 29.19
CA GLY A 310 7.62 1.83 28.57
C GLY A 310 6.17 2.28 28.37
N GLU A 311 5.88 3.58 28.50
CA GLU A 311 4.56 4.16 28.32
C GLU A 311 4.10 4.03 26.86
N ARG A 312 3.00 3.33 26.62
CA ARG A 312 2.48 3.12 25.27
C ARG A 312 1.51 4.24 24.87
N PRO A 313 1.37 4.53 23.57
CA PRO A 313 0.43 5.54 23.11
C PRO A 313 -0.99 5.09 23.45
N GLU A 314 -1.82 5.98 23.97
CA GLU A 314 -3.26 5.76 24.11
C GLU A 314 -4.01 6.75 23.21
N LYS A 315 -4.52 6.27 22.08
CA LYS A 315 -5.39 7.04 21.19
C LYS A 315 -6.77 6.43 21.15
N SER A 316 -7.80 7.26 21.24
CA SER A 316 -9.19 6.89 21.01
C SER A 316 -9.68 7.63 19.77
N LEU A 317 -10.10 6.89 18.76
CA LEU A 317 -10.74 7.47 17.57
C LEU A 317 -12.24 7.22 17.65
N PRO A 318 -13.11 8.25 17.54
CA PRO A 318 -14.53 8.04 17.39
C PRO A 318 -14.79 7.38 16.03
N THR A 319 -15.61 6.34 16.02
CA THR A 319 -15.88 5.52 14.82
C THR A 319 -17.36 5.42 14.49
N SER A 320 -18.14 6.39 14.96
CA SER A 320 -19.57 6.50 14.68
C SER A 320 -20.00 7.95 14.87
N VAL A 321 -20.96 8.38 14.04
CA VAL A 321 -21.70 9.64 14.19
C VAL A 321 -22.36 9.75 15.57
N ASP A 322 -22.66 8.63 16.24
CA ASP A 322 -23.30 8.58 17.56
C ASP A 322 -22.29 8.64 18.74
N GLY A 323 -20.97 8.64 18.47
CA GLY A 323 -19.93 8.83 19.49
C GLY A 323 -19.77 7.72 20.55
N CYS A 324 -20.61 6.68 20.52
CA CYS A 324 -20.68 5.67 21.58
C CYS A 324 -19.59 4.58 21.53
N VAL A 325 -18.86 4.45 20.41
CA VAL A 325 -17.80 3.45 20.29
C VAL A 325 -16.56 4.11 19.73
N ALA A 326 -15.46 4.00 20.48
CA ALA A 326 -14.15 4.49 20.07
C ALA A 326 -13.21 3.32 19.79
N LEU A 327 -12.47 3.41 18.69
CA LEU A 327 -11.31 2.56 18.41
C LEU A 327 -10.19 2.98 19.36
N ARG A 328 -9.91 2.14 20.36
CA ARG A 328 -8.75 2.33 21.24
C ARG A 328 -7.53 1.69 20.60
N VAL A 329 -6.43 2.44 20.55
CA VAL A 329 -5.10 1.96 20.17
C VAL A 329 -4.17 2.15 21.36
N SER A 330 -3.57 1.05 21.82
CA SER A 330 -2.66 1.03 22.98
C SER A 330 -1.23 0.58 22.61
N SER A 331 -0.92 0.51 21.32
CA SER A 331 0.36 0.00 20.81
C SER A 331 0.84 0.80 19.60
N TRP A 332 2.15 0.97 19.48
CA TRP A 332 2.79 1.61 18.32
C TRP A 332 2.55 0.83 17.03
N ALA A 333 2.57 -0.50 17.09
CA ALA A 333 2.29 -1.34 15.93
C ALA A 333 0.87 -1.11 15.39
N LYS A 334 -0.14 -1.05 16.26
CA LYS A 334 -1.50 -0.73 15.83
C LYS A 334 -1.66 0.71 15.40
N LEU A 335 -0.96 1.65 16.03
CA LEU A 335 -0.98 3.04 15.60
C LEU A 335 -0.44 3.17 14.18
N ALA A 336 0.67 2.53 13.84
CA ALA A 336 1.20 2.52 12.48
C ALA A 336 0.24 1.84 11.47
N GLN A 337 -0.45 0.76 11.86
CA GLN A 337 -1.50 0.13 11.03
C GLN A 337 -2.65 1.09 10.77
N LEU A 338 -3.12 1.76 11.81
CA LEU A 338 -4.21 2.73 11.73
C LEU A 338 -3.81 3.96 10.91
N SER A 339 -2.63 4.52 11.12
CA SER A 339 -2.09 5.67 10.37
C SER A 339 -2.03 5.36 8.88
N PHE A 340 -1.49 4.18 8.51
CA PHE A 340 -1.42 3.77 7.11
C PHE A 340 -2.81 3.51 6.52
N LEU A 341 -3.62 2.68 7.17
CA LEU A 341 -4.93 2.28 6.64
C LEU A 341 -5.95 3.42 6.64
N GLY A 342 -5.92 4.31 7.64
CA GLY A 342 -6.77 5.50 7.67
C GLY A 342 -6.42 6.47 6.55
N ARG A 343 -5.13 6.77 6.36
CA ARG A 343 -4.67 7.60 5.23
C ARG A 343 -4.96 6.95 3.89
N PHE A 344 -4.78 5.63 3.79
CA PHE A 344 -5.06 4.92 2.55
C PHE A 344 -6.57 4.89 2.31
N LEU A 345 -7.40 4.35 3.20
CA LEU A 345 -8.83 4.18 2.96
C LEU A 345 -9.64 5.48 3.01
N GLY A 346 -9.06 6.60 3.47
CA GLY A 346 -9.71 7.91 3.45
C GLY A 346 -11.04 7.89 4.21
N ASP A 347 -12.06 8.48 3.60
CA ASP A 347 -13.41 8.57 4.15
C ASP A 347 -14.12 7.20 4.17
N GLY A 348 -13.59 6.22 3.44
CA GLY A 348 -14.03 4.83 3.46
C GLY A 348 -13.57 4.02 4.68
N PHE A 349 -12.63 4.53 5.48
CA PHE A 349 -11.98 3.79 6.56
C PHE A 349 -12.98 3.15 7.54
N GLU A 350 -13.94 3.92 8.03
CA GLU A 350 -14.93 3.45 9.02
C GLU A 350 -15.73 2.26 8.48
N LYS A 351 -16.26 2.38 7.25
CA LYS A 351 -17.03 1.31 6.60
C LYS A 351 -16.19 0.05 6.43
N HIS A 352 -14.94 0.21 6.00
CA HIS A 352 -13.99 -0.90 5.87
C HIS A 352 -13.74 -1.58 7.20
N VAL A 353 -13.50 -0.85 8.29
CA VAL A 353 -13.28 -1.47 9.60
C VAL A 353 -14.53 -2.22 10.11
N GLN A 354 -15.73 -1.68 9.88
CA GLN A 354 -16.99 -2.30 10.30
C GLN A 354 -17.34 -3.55 9.49
N GLY A 355 -17.19 -3.45 8.16
CA GLY A 355 -17.67 -4.47 7.23
C GLY A 355 -16.63 -5.49 6.82
N ASN A 356 -15.35 -5.14 6.75
CA ASN A 356 -14.32 -5.96 6.10
C ASN A 356 -13.70 -6.99 7.05
N GLU A 357 -13.80 -8.28 6.70
CA GLU A 357 -13.22 -9.38 7.49
C GLU A 357 -11.71 -9.26 7.69
N LEU A 358 -11.00 -8.66 6.71
CA LEU A 358 -9.57 -8.42 6.78
C LEU A 358 -9.17 -7.50 7.94
N LEU A 359 -10.04 -6.55 8.29
CA LEU A 359 -9.78 -5.49 9.27
C LEU A 359 -10.52 -5.70 10.59
N LYS A 360 -11.66 -6.41 10.55
CA LYS A 360 -12.59 -6.58 11.66
C LYS A 360 -11.97 -7.18 12.93
N GLU A 361 -11.11 -8.20 12.80
CA GLU A 361 -10.47 -8.82 13.99
C GLU A 361 -9.46 -7.89 14.66
N ALA A 362 -8.75 -7.07 13.89
CA ALA A 362 -7.70 -6.22 14.46
C ALA A 362 -8.21 -4.92 15.07
N PHE A 363 -9.29 -4.40 14.52
CA PHE A 363 -9.89 -3.13 14.92
C PHE A 363 -11.29 -3.35 15.53
N SER A 364 -11.44 -4.43 16.31
CA SER A 364 -12.69 -4.77 16.98
C SER A 364 -13.22 -3.61 17.84
N TYR A 365 -14.52 -3.35 17.71
CA TYR A 365 -15.25 -2.28 18.38
C TYR A 365 -15.60 -2.63 19.84
N GLY A 366 -15.32 -1.71 20.78
CA GLY A 366 -15.70 -1.82 22.20
C GLY A 366 -14.54 -1.71 23.20
N ALA A 367 -14.81 -2.00 24.48
CA ALA A 367 -13.86 -1.84 25.60
C ALA A 367 -12.61 -2.75 25.56
N ARG A 368 -12.44 -3.54 24.50
CA ARG A 368 -11.29 -4.42 24.29
C ARG A 368 -10.64 -4.12 22.95
N GLU A 369 -9.37 -3.78 23.01
CA GLU A 369 -8.51 -3.70 21.83
C GLU A 369 -8.48 -5.04 21.08
N GLY A 370 -8.56 -5.01 19.74
CA GLY A 370 -8.40 -6.20 18.90
C GLY A 370 -6.97 -6.75 18.89
N LYS A 371 -6.65 -7.73 18.04
CA LYS A 371 -5.25 -8.18 17.88
C LYS A 371 -4.50 -7.31 16.86
N VAL A 372 -3.17 -7.29 16.89
CA VAL A 372 -2.39 -6.70 15.78
C VAL A 372 -2.67 -7.49 14.49
N LEU A 373 -2.88 -6.82 13.35
CA LEU A 373 -3.04 -7.51 12.06
C LEU A 373 -1.79 -8.34 11.76
N SER A 374 -1.95 -9.59 11.33
CA SER A 374 -0.82 -10.48 10.99
C SER A 374 -1.08 -11.28 9.72
N ILE A 375 -0.08 -11.34 8.84
CA ILE A 375 -0.11 -12.11 7.58
C ILE A 375 -0.25 -13.62 7.88
N SER A 376 0.39 -14.13 8.94
CA SER A 376 0.39 -15.56 9.30
C SER A 376 -0.99 -16.09 9.73
N LYS A 377 -1.86 -15.25 10.30
CA LYS A 377 -3.19 -15.65 10.79
C LYS A 377 -4.26 -15.74 9.69
N LYS A 378 -3.99 -15.16 8.51
CA LYS A 378 -4.91 -15.18 7.35
C LYS A 378 -5.16 -16.58 6.77
N LYS A 379 -4.37 -17.58 7.17
CA LYS A 379 -4.45 -18.98 6.71
C LYS A 379 -5.55 -19.84 7.35
N GLN A 380 -6.31 -19.35 8.34
CA GLN A 380 -7.29 -20.18 9.09
C GLN A 380 -8.78 -19.96 8.74
N GLY A 381 -9.10 -19.26 7.65
CA GLY A 381 -10.47 -19.14 7.15
C GLY A 381 -10.87 -20.33 6.25
N LYS A 382 -11.63 -21.28 6.82
CA LYS A 382 -12.48 -22.31 6.18
C LYS A 382 -11.87 -23.19 5.06
N LYS A 383 -11.43 -24.40 5.42
CA LYS A 383 -11.74 -25.61 4.63
C LYS A 383 -13.17 -26.02 4.97
N THR A 384 -14.13 -25.79 4.09
CA THR A 384 -15.40 -26.53 4.12
C THR A 384 -15.25 -27.81 3.29
N PRO A 385 -15.82 -28.94 3.74
CA PRO A 385 -15.73 -30.19 3.01
C PRO A 385 -16.59 -30.12 1.75
N ASP A 386 -16.05 -30.71 0.70
CA ASP A 386 -16.66 -30.89 -0.61
C ASP A 386 -18.06 -31.51 -0.47
N LYS A 387 -19.08 -30.79 -0.92
CA LYS A 387 -20.43 -31.30 -1.12
C LYS A 387 -20.92 -30.85 -2.48
N ASP A 388 -20.89 -31.80 -3.40
CA ASP A 388 -21.62 -31.80 -4.66
C ASP A 388 -23.00 -31.14 -4.49
N SER A 389 -23.17 -29.96 -5.07
CA SER A 389 -24.48 -29.38 -5.28
C SER A 389 -24.59 -28.86 -6.72
N LYS A 390 -25.44 -29.54 -7.47
CA LYS A 390 -25.90 -29.23 -8.83
C LYS A 390 -26.14 -27.73 -9.01
N VAL A 391 -25.31 -27.10 -9.84
CA VAL A 391 -25.57 -25.76 -10.37
C VAL A 391 -26.72 -25.86 -11.38
N ARG A 392 -27.85 -25.22 -11.05
CA ARG A 392 -28.92 -24.88 -12.00
C ARG A 392 -28.37 -23.85 -12.98
N ARG A 393 -28.33 -24.21 -14.26
CA ARG A 393 -28.08 -23.28 -15.38
C ARG A 393 -29.16 -22.21 -15.41
N GLY A 394 -28.76 -20.95 -15.38
CA GLY A 394 -29.69 -19.84 -15.55
C GLY A 394 -29.12 -18.47 -15.19
N SER A 395 -27.94 -18.10 -15.70
CA SER A 395 -27.50 -16.71 -15.77
C SER A 395 -26.75 -16.49 -17.08
N ARG A 396 -27.12 -15.44 -17.81
CA ARG A 396 -26.60 -15.09 -19.13
C ARG A 396 -25.09 -14.82 -19.04
N SER A 397 -24.31 -15.72 -19.62
CA SER A 397 -22.88 -15.56 -19.82
C SER A 397 -22.65 -14.53 -20.93
N PHE A 398 -22.27 -13.31 -20.56
CA PHE A 398 -21.53 -12.44 -21.45
C PHE A 398 -20.05 -12.78 -21.27
N LEU A 399 -19.64 -13.79 -22.04
CA LEU A 399 -18.25 -14.16 -22.23
C LEU A 399 -17.57 -12.97 -22.91
N TRP A 400 -16.82 -12.15 -22.17
CA TRP A 400 -16.02 -11.08 -22.74
C TRP A 400 -14.89 -11.72 -23.57
N ASP A 401 -15.10 -11.78 -24.88
CA ASP A 401 -14.21 -12.40 -25.84
C ASP A 401 -12.95 -11.53 -26.01
N TYR A 402 -11.90 -11.85 -25.25
CA TYR A 402 -10.58 -11.26 -25.37
C TYR A 402 -9.85 -11.92 -26.56
N PRO A 403 -9.30 -11.18 -27.54
CA PRO A 403 -8.67 -11.80 -28.70
C PRO A 403 -7.22 -12.17 -28.37
N TYR A 404 -7.02 -13.28 -27.66
CA TYR A 404 -5.76 -14.02 -27.68
C TYR A 404 -6.07 -15.52 -27.58
N ARG A 405 -6.31 -16.14 -28.73
CA ARG A 405 -6.30 -17.61 -28.84
C ARG A 405 -4.88 -18.11 -28.61
N ALA A 406 -4.58 -18.56 -27.39
CA ALA A 406 -3.82 -19.78 -27.11
C ALA A 406 -3.60 -19.95 -25.59
N HIS A 407 -4.02 -21.12 -25.08
CA HIS A 407 -3.91 -21.69 -23.73
C HIS A 407 -5.10 -21.44 -22.79
N ASP A 408 -5.91 -22.50 -22.64
CA ASP A 408 -7.05 -22.67 -21.72
C ASP A 408 -6.66 -22.73 -20.24
N ASP A 409 -5.75 -21.86 -19.78
CA ASP A 409 -5.42 -21.74 -18.38
C ASP A 409 -5.12 -20.27 -17.99
N PRO A 410 -6.05 -19.60 -17.28
CA PRO A 410 -5.86 -18.26 -16.72
C PRO A 410 -4.61 -18.14 -15.83
N GLU A 411 -4.20 -19.23 -15.16
CA GLU A 411 -3.01 -19.27 -14.31
C GLU A 411 -1.71 -19.23 -15.14
N THR A 412 -1.70 -19.89 -16.30
CA THR A 412 -0.58 -19.86 -17.24
C THR A 412 -0.41 -18.47 -17.88
N LEU A 413 -1.51 -17.77 -18.18
CA LEU A 413 -1.47 -16.38 -18.67
C LEU A 413 -0.95 -15.39 -17.62
N LEU A 414 -1.21 -15.63 -16.33
CA LEU A 414 -0.66 -14.84 -15.23
C LEU A 414 0.86 -15.04 -15.06
N ARG A 415 1.33 -16.28 -15.23
CA ARG A 415 2.76 -16.62 -15.14
C ARG A 415 3.57 -15.95 -16.26
N ILE A 416 3.00 -15.87 -17.46
CA ILE A 416 3.66 -15.30 -18.64
C ILE A 416 3.52 -13.77 -18.70
N GLY A 417 2.36 -13.22 -18.31
CA GLY A 417 2.04 -11.80 -18.48
C GLY A 417 2.76 -10.83 -17.53
N TRP A 418 3.23 -11.30 -16.38
CA TRP A 418 3.95 -10.45 -15.40
C TRP A 418 5.46 -10.70 -15.33
N GLN A 419 5.96 -11.80 -15.91
CA GLN A 419 7.40 -12.05 -16.03
C GLN A 419 8.06 -11.20 -17.13
N ALA A 420 7.29 -10.70 -18.09
CA ALA A 420 7.75 -9.87 -19.21
C ALA A 420 7.80 -8.36 -18.88
N LEU A 421 8.16 -7.99 -17.64
CA LEU A 421 8.57 -6.63 -17.26
C LEU A 421 10.03 -6.41 -17.65
N ARG A 422 10.29 -6.37 -18.96
CA ARG A 422 11.54 -5.81 -19.49
C ARG A 422 11.32 -4.35 -19.84
#